data_AF-A0A7X2TX95-F1
#
_entry.id   AF-A0A7X2TX95-F1
#
_cell.length_a   1.000
_cell.length_b   1.000
_cell.length_c   1.000
_cell.angle_alpha   90.00
_cell.angle_beta   90.00
_cell.angle_gamma   90.00
#
_symmetry.space_group_name_H-M   'P 1'
#
loop_
_entity.id
_entity.type
_entity.pdbx_description
1 polymer ?
#
loop_
_entity_poly.entity_id
_entity_poly.type
_entity_poly.pdbx_seq_one_letter_code
_entity_poly.pdbx_strand_id
1 'polypeptide(L)'
;MFIRSFVLILFSAVLLAGDIRLRGSSVGSVESSGDVRIRGSLVGRFESGGDIRVKGSLVGKIESDGSIRKNGSLVGKVESDGSVRVSGSLRGKVESDGDVRQDGSIIGSARGVPAAQAACLFFFGFFDLK
;
A
#
# COMPACT_ATOMS: atom_id res chain seq x y z
N MET A 1 -45.49 30.76 -12.68
CA MET A 1 -45.09 29.65 -11.80
C MET A 1 -43.89 28.97 -12.44
N PHE A 2 -42.67 29.33 -12.03
CA PHE A 2 -41.42 28.84 -12.63
C PHE A 2 -40.89 27.66 -11.81
N ILE A 3 -40.86 26.47 -12.41
CA ILE A 3 -40.30 25.27 -11.78
C ILE A 3 -38.78 25.35 -11.97
N ARG A 4 -38.05 25.56 -10.86
CA ARG A 4 -36.59 25.48 -10.82
C ARG A 4 -36.21 24.00 -10.74
N SER A 5 -35.78 23.40 -11.84
CA SER A 5 -35.17 22.07 -11.84
C SER A 5 -33.88 22.08 -11.02
N PHE A 6 -33.87 21.34 -9.92
CA PHE A 6 -32.70 21.08 -9.10
C PHE A 6 -32.04 19.80 -9.65
N VAL A 7 -30.91 19.94 -10.35
CA VAL A 7 -30.15 18.78 -10.82
C VAL A 7 -29.34 18.26 -9.63
N LEU A 8 -29.76 17.12 -9.09
CA LEU A 8 -29.01 16.38 -8.08
C LEU A 8 -27.93 15.55 -8.81
N ILE A 9 -26.71 16.07 -8.90
CA ILE A 9 -25.57 15.30 -9.39
C ILE A 9 -25.19 14.31 -8.29
N LEU A 10 -25.57 13.03 -8.45
CA LEU A 10 -25.00 11.94 -7.66
C LEU A 10 -23.52 11.79 -8.05
N PHE A 11 -22.64 12.36 -7.24
CA PHE A 11 -21.20 12.13 -7.33
C PHE A 11 -20.95 10.67 -6.89
N SER A 12 -20.95 9.75 -7.85
CA SER A 12 -20.52 8.37 -7.59
C SER A 12 -19.05 8.44 -7.19
N ALA A 13 -18.76 8.28 -5.89
CA ALA A 13 -17.41 8.17 -5.41
C ALA A 13 -16.80 6.90 -6.00
N VAL A 14 -16.08 7.05 -7.11
CA VAL A 14 -15.18 6.00 -7.60
C VAL A 14 -14.18 5.77 -6.46
N LEU A 15 -14.35 4.66 -5.74
CA LEU A 15 -13.38 4.18 -4.77
C LEU A 15 -12.09 3.87 -5.55
N LEU A 16 -11.16 4.83 -5.57
CA LEU A 16 -9.82 4.62 -6.10
C LEU A 16 -9.12 3.61 -5.19
N ALA A 17 -9.06 2.37 -5.64
CA ALA A 17 -8.29 1.31 -5.01
C ALA A 17 -7.03 1.06 -5.83
N GLY A 18 -5.89 1.03 -5.16
CA GLY A 18 -4.65 0.59 -5.77
C GLY A 18 -4.68 -0.93 -5.97
N ASP A 19 -4.12 -1.40 -7.09
CA ASP A 19 -4.13 -2.81 -7.48
C ASP A 19 -2.76 -3.44 -7.21
N ILE A 20 -2.76 -4.57 -6.51
CA ILE A 20 -1.58 -5.36 -6.18
C ILE A 20 -1.53 -6.59 -7.09
N ARG A 21 -0.45 -6.71 -7.86
CA ARG A 21 -0.19 -7.87 -8.72
C ARG A 21 1.09 -8.59 -8.34
N LEU A 22 1.06 -9.93 -8.42
CA LEU A 22 2.23 -10.79 -8.39
C LEU A 22 2.33 -11.53 -9.72
N ARG A 23 3.49 -11.45 -10.38
CA ARG A 23 3.75 -12.11 -11.68
C ARG A 23 2.63 -11.86 -12.71
N GLY A 24 2.11 -10.63 -12.75
CA GLY A 24 1.05 -10.20 -13.66
C GLY A 24 -0.39 -10.55 -13.24
N SER A 25 -0.59 -11.35 -12.19
CA SER A 25 -1.92 -11.69 -11.67
C SER A 25 -2.31 -10.78 -10.52
N SER A 26 -3.53 -10.23 -10.53
CA SER A 26 -4.07 -9.45 -9.40
C SER A 26 -4.28 -10.38 -8.20
N VAL A 27 -3.73 -9.99 -7.06
CA VAL A 27 -3.80 -10.74 -5.80
C VAL A 27 -4.52 -9.96 -4.70
N GLY A 28 -4.64 -8.65 -4.84
CA GLY A 28 -5.26 -7.81 -3.82
C GLY A 28 -5.35 -6.36 -4.22
N SER A 29 -5.85 -5.55 -3.29
CA SER A 29 -6.01 -4.12 -3.45
C SER A 29 -5.75 -3.38 -2.13
N VAL A 30 -5.40 -2.10 -2.24
CA VAL A 30 -5.37 -1.15 -1.13
C VAL A 30 -6.38 -0.05 -1.45
N GLU A 31 -7.41 0.07 -0.63
CA GLU A 31 -8.46 1.06 -0.82
C GLU A 31 -8.02 2.43 -0.31
N SER A 32 -8.69 3.49 -0.75
CA SER A 32 -8.44 4.86 -0.28
C SER A 32 -8.68 5.03 1.24
N SER A 33 -9.49 4.17 1.85
CA SER A 33 -9.67 4.06 3.30
C SER A 33 -8.44 3.49 4.03
N GLY A 34 -7.46 2.99 3.27
CA GLY A 34 -6.29 2.26 3.73
C GLY A 34 -6.51 0.76 3.92
N ASP A 35 -7.74 0.27 3.70
CA ASP A 35 -8.06 -1.15 3.84
C ASP A 35 -7.31 -1.99 2.80
N VAL A 36 -6.69 -3.06 3.27
CA VAL A 36 -5.93 -4.00 2.45
C VAL A 36 -6.78 -5.26 2.27
N ARG A 37 -7.13 -5.57 1.01
CA ARG A 37 -7.82 -6.80 0.64
C ARG A 37 -6.90 -7.72 -0.14
N ILE A 38 -6.87 -9.01 0.22
CA ILE A 38 -6.13 -10.05 -0.50
C ILE A 38 -7.11 -11.14 -0.86
N ARG A 39 -7.17 -11.52 -2.14
CA ARG A 39 -8.16 -12.45 -2.69
C ARG A 39 -9.60 -12.12 -2.26
N GLY A 40 -9.93 -10.81 -2.23
CA GLY A 40 -11.23 -10.29 -1.83
C GLY A 40 -11.50 -10.23 -0.32
N SER A 41 -10.63 -10.78 0.53
CA SER A 41 -10.79 -10.75 1.99
C SER A 41 -10.05 -9.58 2.61
N LEU A 42 -10.68 -8.86 3.55
CA LEU A 42 -10.03 -7.83 4.35
C LEU A 42 -8.98 -8.47 5.28
N VAL A 43 -7.72 -8.15 5.09
CA VAL A 43 -6.60 -8.71 5.89
C VAL A 43 -6.05 -7.71 6.91
N GLY A 44 -6.26 -6.41 6.68
CA GLY A 44 -5.86 -5.36 7.59
C GLY A 44 -5.96 -3.99 6.93
N ARG A 45 -5.26 -2.99 7.48
CA ARG A 45 -5.28 -1.63 6.94
C ARG A 45 -4.01 -0.83 7.27
N PHE A 46 -3.75 0.15 6.42
CA PHE A 46 -2.86 1.27 6.71
C PHE A 46 -3.67 2.46 7.22
N GLU A 47 -3.32 3.02 8.36
CA GLU A 47 -4.02 4.19 8.89
C GLU A 47 -3.33 5.48 8.46
N SER A 48 -4.06 6.60 8.47
CA SER A 48 -3.53 7.90 8.08
C SER A 48 -2.34 8.35 8.93
N GLY A 49 -2.27 7.91 10.20
CA GLY A 49 -1.13 8.14 11.09
C GLY A 49 0.07 7.22 10.86
N GLY A 50 0.03 6.39 9.81
CA GLY A 50 1.07 5.43 9.45
C GLY A 50 0.98 4.08 10.15
N ASP A 51 0.08 3.92 11.12
CA ASP A 51 -0.12 2.67 11.84
C ASP A 51 -0.58 1.56 10.88
N ILE A 52 -0.03 0.36 11.07
CA ILE A 52 -0.37 -0.84 10.29
C ILE A 52 -1.12 -1.79 11.21
N ARG A 53 -2.38 -2.10 10.87
CA ARG A 53 -3.21 -3.04 11.64
C ARG A 53 -3.52 -4.30 10.84
N VAL A 54 -3.40 -5.46 11.49
CA VAL A 54 -3.76 -6.77 10.93
C VAL A 54 -4.68 -7.46 11.93
N LYS A 55 -5.86 -7.90 11.48
CA LYS A 55 -6.92 -8.47 12.35
C LYS A 55 -7.23 -7.61 13.60
N GLY A 56 -7.18 -6.29 13.45
CA GLY A 56 -7.45 -5.32 14.52
C GLY A 56 -6.25 -5.00 15.44
N SER A 57 -5.16 -5.77 15.38
CA SER A 57 -3.96 -5.52 16.20
C SER A 57 -2.97 -4.59 15.50
N LEU A 58 -2.36 -3.68 16.25
CA LEU A 58 -1.24 -2.87 15.78
C LEU A 58 0.00 -3.76 15.62
N VAL A 59 0.51 -3.89 14.39
CA VAL A 59 1.67 -4.73 14.07
C VAL A 59 2.89 -3.93 13.61
N GLY A 60 2.69 -2.68 13.20
CA GLY A 60 3.78 -1.83 12.76
C GLY A 60 3.35 -0.40 12.50
N LYS A 61 4.30 0.40 12.00
CA LYS A 61 4.10 1.80 11.68
C LYS A 61 5.03 2.22 10.54
N ILE A 62 4.50 3.00 9.61
CA ILE A 62 5.24 3.77 8.62
C ILE A 62 5.41 5.19 9.18
N GLU A 63 6.64 5.64 9.35
CA GLU A 63 6.94 6.99 9.79
C GLU A 63 6.98 7.97 8.61
N SER A 64 6.82 9.25 8.90
CA SER A 64 6.79 10.30 7.88
C SER A 64 8.08 10.42 7.07
N ASP A 65 9.20 9.96 7.63
CA ASP A 65 10.50 9.93 6.95
C ASP A 65 10.73 8.65 6.12
N GLY A 66 9.72 7.77 6.03
CA GLY A 66 9.77 6.49 5.32
C GLY A 66 10.32 5.32 6.14
N SER A 67 10.71 5.53 7.40
CA SER A 67 11.11 4.43 8.29
C SER A 67 9.93 3.50 8.57
N ILE A 68 10.19 2.19 8.56
CA ILE A 68 9.18 1.16 8.80
C ILE A 68 9.55 0.41 10.07
N ARG A 69 8.63 0.44 11.05
CA ARG A 69 8.75 -0.28 12.31
C ARG A 69 7.79 -1.45 12.37
N LYS A 70 8.24 -2.58 12.92
CA LYS A 70 7.43 -3.77 13.21
C LYS A 70 7.63 -4.15 14.67
N ASN A 71 6.55 -4.25 15.44
CA ASN A 71 6.60 -4.48 16.90
C ASN A 71 7.57 -3.53 17.65
N GLY A 72 7.65 -2.26 17.22
CA GLY A 72 8.52 -1.24 17.82
C GLY A 72 9.96 -1.19 17.28
N SER A 73 10.44 -2.23 16.60
CA SER A 73 11.79 -2.27 16.02
C SER A 73 11.82 -1.74 14.59
N LEU A 74 12.85 -0.98 14.24
CA LEU A 74 13.11 -0.56 12.85
C LEU A 74 13.46 -1.79 12.00
N VAL A 75 12.68 -2.05 10.96
CA VAL A 75 12.91 -3.18 10.03
C VAL A 75 13.40 -2.73 8.65
N GLY A 76 13.21 -1.45 8.31
CA GLY A 76 13.76 -0.88 7.08
C GLY A 76 13.30 0.55 6.86
N LYS A 77 13.65 1.09 5.70
CA LYS A 77 13.29 2.44 5.28
C LYS A 77 13.00 2.46 3.79
N VAL A 78 12.02 3.27 3.41
CA VAL A 78 11.75 3.60 2.00
C VAL A 78 12.17 5.04 1.75
N GLU A 79 13.04 5.23 0.77
CA GLU A 79 13.52 6.54 0.37
C GLU A 79 12.52 7.23 -0.55
N SER A 80 12.68 8.54 -0.75
CA SER A 80 11.79 9.35 -1.58
C SER A 80 11.78 8.93 -3.05
N ASP A 81 12.85 8.29 -3.53
CA ASP A 81 12.95 7.71 -4.87
C ASP A 81 12.34 6.30 -4.99
N GLY A 82 11.77 5.78 -3.90
CA GLY A 82 11.18 4.45 -3.81
C GLY A 82 12.17 3.32 -3.45
N SER A 83 13.46 3.63 -3.26
CA SER A 83 14.45 2.65 -2.82
C SER A 83 14.10 2.08 -1.45
N VAL A 84 14.08 0.76 -1.32
CA VAL A 84 13.77 0.05 -0.08
C VAL A 84 15.07 -0.48 0.52
N ARG A 85 15.42 -0.05 1.73
CA ARG A 85 16.61 -0.51 2.45
C ARG A 85 16.26 -1.29 3.70
N VAL A 86 17.03 -2.37 3.93
CA VAL A 86 16.96 -3.22 5.12
C VAL A 86 18.36 -3.31 5.71
N SER A 87 18.52 -2.97 6.99
CA SER A 87 19.84 -2.92 7.65
C SER A 87 20.90 -2.12 6.88
N GLY A 88 20.49 -1.05 6.19
CA GLY A 88 21.37 -0.18 5.40
C GLY A 88 21.66 -0.67 3.97
N SER A 89 21.32 -1.91 3.62
CA SER A 89 21.50 -2.44 2.26
C SER A 89 20.26 -2.26 1.40
N LEU A 90 20.45 -2.02 0.10
CA LEU A 90 19.36 -1.98 -0.88
C LEU A 90 18.72 -3.37 -0.97
N ARG A 91 17.42 -3.45 -0.70
CA ARG A 91 16.63 -4.68 -0.79
C ARG A 91 15.77 -4.73 -2.04
N GLY A 92 15.34 -3.58 -2.54
CA GLY A 92 14.49 -3.47 -3.72
C GLY A 92 14.09 -2.03 -3.98
N LYS A 93 13.18 -1.84 -4.93
CA LYS A 93 12.66 -0.52 -5.29
C LYS A 93 11.19 -0.61 -5.66
N VAL A 94 10.41 0.37 -5.23
CA VAL A 94 9.06 0.62 -5.76
C VAL A 94 9.16 1.80 -6.71
N GLU A 95 9.00 1.54 -8.00
CA GLU A 95 9.04 2.57 -9.04
C GLU A 95 7.79 3.46 -8.97
N SER A 96 7.86 4.66 -9.57
CA SER A 96 6.79 5.66 -9.52
C SER A 96 5.50 5.22 -10.23
N ASP A 97 5.59 4.29 -11.17
CA ASP A 97 4.44 3.67 -11.85
C ASP A 97 3.82 2.50 -11.03
N GLY A 98 4.43 2.16 -9.90
CA GLY A 98 4.02 1.08 -9.01
C GLY A 98 4.72 -0.25 -9.26
N ASP A 99 5.61 -0.38 -10.25
CA ASP A 99 6.37 -1.61 -10.42
C ASP A 99 7.30 -1.86 -9.23
N VAL A 100 7.36 -3.11 -8.75
CA VAL A 100 8.19 -3.50 -7.61
C VAL A 100 9.31 -4.38 -8.08
N ARG A 101 10.56 -3.94 -7.85
CA ARG A 101 11.78 -4.62 -8.26
C ARG A 101 12.57 -5.16 -7.09
N GLN A 102 13.12 -6.35 -7.27
CA GLN A 102 14.09 -6.97 -6.38
C GLN A 102 15.19 -7.61 -7.23
N ASP A 103 16.46 -7.38 -6.87
CA ASP A 103 17.62 -7.96 -7.57
C ASP A 103 17.58 -7.74 -9.10
N GLY A 104 17.17 -6.52 -9.51
CA GLY A 104 17.07 -6.11 -10.91
C GLY A 104 15.82 -6.61 -11.66
N SER A 105 15.04 -7.51 -11.08
CA SER A 105 13.85 -8.12 -11.70
C SER A 105 12.54 -7.58 -11.13
N ILE A 106 11.50 -7.49 -11.94
CA ILE A 106 10.14 -7.15 -11.47
C ILE A 106 9.55 -8.37 -10.77
N ILE A 107 9.15 -8.21 -9.51
CA ILE A 107 8.50 -9.26 -8.71
C ILE A 107 6.98 -9.07 -8.60
N GLY A 108 6.48 -7.87 -8.89
CA GLY A 108 5.07 -7.53 -8.94
C GLY A 108 4.85 -6.04 -9.15
N SER A 109 3.63 -5.58 -8.90
CA SER A 109 3.26 -4.15 -9.00
C SER A 109 2.23 -3.77 -7.94
N ALA A 110 2.26 -2.51 -7.50
CA ALA A 110 1.31 -1.90 -6.58
C ALA A 110 0.85 -0.55 -7.13
N ARG A 111 0.07 -0.57 -8.21
CA ARG A 111 -0.32 0.65 -8.93
C ARG A 111 -1.35 1.43 -8.12
N GLY A 112 -1.14 2.75 -7.98
CA GLY A 112 -2.01 3.59 -7.17
C GLY A 112 -1.83 3.41 -5.66
N VAL A 113 -0.76 2.73 -5.23
CA VAL A 113 -0.42 2.54 -3.81
C VAL A 113 0.86 3.33 -3.49
N PRO A 114 0.90 4.09 -2.37
CA PRO A 114 2.11 4.78 -1.93
C PRO A 114 3.30 3.81 -1.79
N ALA A 115 4.50 4.26 -2.18
CA ALA A 115 5.70 3.42 -2.21
C ALA A 115 6.01 2.75 -0.86
N ALA A 116 5.80 3.44 0.26
CA ALA A 116 6.01 2.87 1.59
C ALA A 116 5.01 1.75 1.95
N GLN A 117 3.75 1.90 1.54
CA GLN A 117 2.72 0.87 1.72
C GLN A 117 2.98 -0.34 0.80
N ALA A 118 3.35 -0.09 -0.44
CA ALA A 118 3.80 -1.12 -1.37
C ALA A 118 5.01 -1.88 -0.80
N ALA A 119 6.01 -1.18 -0.24
CA ALA A 119 7.15 -1.85 0.37
C ALA A 119 6.74 -2.73 1.57
N CYS A 120 5.77 -2.30 2.38
CA CYS A 120 5.22 -3.11 3.48
C CYS A 120 4.59 -4.42 2.99
N LEU A 121 3.92 -4.39 1.83
CA LEU A 121 3.31 -5.57 1.21
C LEU A 121 4.37 -6.53 0.65
N PHE A 122 5.43 -6.02 0.01
CA PHE A 122 6.38 -6.85 -0.73
C PHE A 122 7.64 -7.27 0.04
N PHE A 123 8.16 -6.42 0.93
CA PHE A 123 9.48 -6.61 1.55
C PHE A 123 9.44 -6.89 3.06
N PHE A 124 8.42 -6.41 3.77
CA PHE A 124 8.40 -6.44 5.25
C PHE A 124 7.41 -7.47 5.86
N GLY A 125 6.65 -8.17 5.02
CA GLY A 125 5.79 -9.29 5.43
C GLY A 125 4.78 -8.90 6.50
N PHE A 126 4.14 -7.73 6.36
CA PHE A 126 2.98 -7.36 7.20
C PHE A 126 1.73 -8.12 6.78
N PHE A 127 1.61 -8.40 5.48
CA PHE A 127 0.48 -9.10 4.89
C PHE A 127 0.99 -10.29 4.10
N ASP A 128 0.23 -11.38 4.08
CA ASP A 128 0.55 -12.56 3.28
C ASP A 128 -0.10 -12.47 1.91
N LEU A 129 0.71 -12.24 0.88
CA LEU A 129 0.25 -12.14 -0.51
C LEU A 129 0.15 -13.51 -1.22
N LYS A 130 0.59 -14.61 -0.58
CA LYS A 130 0.68 -15.94 -1.20
C LYS A 130 -0.58 -16.79 -1.07
#